data_AF-A0A7V3Y4F4-F1
#
_entry.id   AF-A0A7V3Y4F4-F1
#
_cell.length_a   1.000
_cell.length_b   1.000
_cell.length_c   1.000
_cell.angle_alpha   90.00
_cell.angle_beta   90.00
_cell.angle_gamma   90.00
#
_symmetry.space_group_name_H-M   'P 1'
#
loop_
_entity.id
_entity.type
_entity.pdbx_description
1 polymer ?
#
loop_
_entity_poly.entity_id
_entity_poly.type
_entity_poly.pdbx_seq_one_letter_code
_entity_poly.pdbx_strand_id
1 'polypeptide(L)'
;MQLNDKKVIVTGGPTREWIDPVRYISNASSGKMGIAIADAAYNHCKELIFIHGPIDASLLAGKQYRCVGVESTCDMLAAITQELSPNLVLIMAAAPADYTP
;
A
#
# COMPACT_ATOMS: atom_id res chain seq x y z
N MET A 1 11.43 16.46 -7.52
CA MET A 1 12.29 15.30 -7.83
C MET A 1 11.60 14.52 -8.93
N GLN A 2 12.21 14.38 -10.12
CA GLN A 2 11.60 13.59 -11.20
C GLN A 2 11.99 12.11 -11.03
N LEU A 3 11.02 11.20 -11.12
CA LEU A 3 11.20 9.74 -10.96
C LEU A 3 10.89 9.00 -12.29
N ASN A 4 10.96 9.68 -13.43
CA ASN A 4 10.35 9.27 -14.70
C ASN A 4 10.76 7.87 -15.19
N ASP A 5 11.92 7.35 -14.80
CA ASP A 5 12.40 6.01 -15.17
C ASP A 5 12.23 4.96 -14.06
N LYS A 6 11.66 5.35 -12.92
CA LYS A 6 11.53 4.52 -11.72
C LYS A 6 10.12 3.93 -11.65
N LYS A 7 10.04 2.64 -11.29
CA LYS A 7 8.84 2.05 -10.72
C LYS A 7 8.71 2.56 -9.27
N VAL A 8 7.52 2.98 -8.88
CA VAL A 8 7.24 3.45 -7.53
C VAL A 8 6.20 2.54 -6.90
N ILE A 9 6.51 2.05 -5.71
CA ILE A 9 5.57 1.32 -4.86
C ILE A 9 5.27 2.22 -3.67
N VAL A 10 3.98 2.48 -3.43
CA VAL A 10 3.51 3.18 -2.23
C VAL A 10 2.65 2.22 -1.44
N THR A 11 2.92 2.07 -0.15
CA THR A 11 2.04 1.33 0.73
C THR A 11 1.10 2.26 1.50
N GLY A 12 -0.11 1.82 1.81
CA GLY A 12 -1.05 2.62 2.60
C GLY A 12 -2.07 1.78 3.38
N GLY A 13 -2.78 2.42 4.29
CA GLY A 13 -3.81 1.77 5.11
C GLY A 13 -3.23 0.90 6.23
N PRO A 14 -4.10 0.30 7.05
CA PRO A 14 -3.72 -0.59 8.14
C PRO A 14 -3.65 -2.04 7.66
N THR A 15 -2.96 -2.93 8.36
CA THR A 15 -3.17 -4.38 8.17
C THR A 15 -4.09 -4.92 9.26
N ARG A 16 -4.67 -6.10 9.04
CA ARG A 16 -5.52 -6.82 9.99
C ARG A 16 -4.98 -8.22 10.21
N GLU A 17 -4.54 -8.49 11.44
CA GLU A 17 -4.06 -9.79 11.87
C GLU A 17 -5.19 -10.53 12.58
N TRP A 18 -5.79 -11.50 11.90
CA TRP A 18 -6.97 -12.21 12.39
C TRP A 18 -6.63 -13.18 13.53
N ILE A 19 -7.36 -13.07 14.64
CA ILE A 19 -7.27 -13.99 15.78
C ILE A 19 -8.22 -15.17 15.58
N ASP A 20 -9.41 -14.88 15.03
CA ASP A 20 -10.48 -15.82 14.69
C ASP A 20 -11.34 -15.17 13.59
N PRO A 21 -12.43 -15.81 13.08
CA PRO A 21 -13.23 -15.22 11.99
C PRO A 21 -13.94 -13.88 12.27
N VAL A 22 -13.87 -13.34 13.49
CA VAL A 22 -14.56 -12.09 13.88
C VAL A 22 -13.60 -11.04 14.45
N ARG A 23 -12.56 -11.46 15.17
CA ARG A 23 -11.62 -10.55 15.85
C ARG A 23 -10.29 -10.48 15.13
N TYR A 24 -9.72 -9.29 15.08
CA TYR A 24 -8.39 -9.05 14.53
C TYR A 24 -7.68 -7.91 15.28
N ILE A 25 -6.35 -7.89 15.20
CA ILE A 25 -5.49 -6.79 15.65
C ILE A 25 -5.23 -5.88 14.45
N SER A 26 -5.35 -4.56 14.63
CA SER A 26 -5.14 -3.59 13.56
C SER A 26 -4.76 -2.22 14.11
N ASN A 27 -4.26 -1.36 13.22
CA ASN A 27 -3.93 0.03 13.48
C ASN A 27 -5.02 0.96 12.92
N ALA A 28 -5.25 2.12 13.53
CA ALA A 28 -6.31 3.06 13.11
C ALA A 28 -5.90 3.95 11.91
N SER A 29 -5.24 3.38 10.89
CA SER A 29 -4.88 4.10 9.67
C SER A 29 -6.07 4.23 8.73
N SER A 30 -6.29 5.43 8.20
CA SER A 30 -7.30 5.66 7.15
C SER A 30 -6.77 5.44 5.72
N GLY A 31 -5.44 5.29 5.57
CA GLY A 31 -4.77 5.19 4.27
C GLY A 31 -4.71 6.47 3.43
N LYS A 32 -5.36 7.57 3.85
CA LYS A 32 -5.41 8.83 3.10
C LYS A 32 -4.03 9.41 2.78
N MET A 33 -3.06 9.27 3.69
CA MET A 33 -1.70 9.74 3.46
C MET A 33 -1.00 8.95 2.35
N GLY A 34 -1.11 7.61 2.36
CA GLY A 34 -0.55 6.78 1.30
C GLY A 34 -1.14 7.11 -0.08
N ILE A 35 -2.45 7.38 -0.13
CA ILE A 35 -3.12 7.82 -1.36
C ILE A 35 -2.60 9.19 -1.83
N ALA A 36 -2.46 10.17 -0.92
CA ALA A 36 -1.95 11.48 -1.29
C ALA A 36 -0.52 11.41 -1.85
N ILE A 37 0.32 10.53 -1.31
CA ILE A 37 1.67 10.25 -1.82
C ILE A 37 1.58 9.60 -3.22
N ALA A 38 0.72 8.60 -3.38
CA ALA A 38 0.53 7.89 -4.65
C ALA A 38 0.03 8.85 -5.75
N ASP A 39 -0.97 9.69 -5.46
CA ASP A 39 -1.48 10.70 -6.37
C ASP A 39 -0.40 11.70 -6.81
N ALA A 40 0.42 12.16 -5.87
CA ALA A 40 1.53 13.06 -6.16
C ALA A 40 2.62 12.39 -7.00
N ALA A 41 2.90 11.10 -6.76
CA ALA A 41 3.96 10.36 -7.45
C ALA A 41 3.57 9.93 -8.87
N TYR A 42 2.29 9.65 -9.14
CA TYR A 42 1.82 9.02 -10.37
C TYR A 42 2.33 9.69 -11.64
N ASN A 43 2.20 11.02 -11.73
CA ASN A 43 2.59 11.80 -12.91
C ASN A 43 4.11 12.02 -13.04
N HIS A 44 4.89 11.50 -12.10
CA HIS A 44 6.34 11.71 -12.05
C HIS A 44 7.13 10.42 -12.10
N CYS A 45 6.48 9.27 -12.35
CA CYS A 45 7.12 7.96 -12.37
C CYS A 45 6.77 7.16 -13.63
N LYS A 46 7.53 6.10 -13.90
CA LYS A 46 7.27 5.20 -15.03
C LYS A 46 6.03 4.34 -14.79
N GLU A 47 5.89 3.87 -13.56
CA GLU A 47 4.86 2.93 -13.12
C GLU A 47 4.63 3.16 -11.63
N LEU A 48 3.37 3.21 -11.23
CA LEU A 48 2.97 3.35 -9.83
C LEU A 48 2.09 2.17 -9.42
N ILE A 49 2.43 1.57 -8.29
CA ILE A 49 1.61 0.57 -7.63
C ILE A 49 1.31 1.06 -6.20
N PHE A 50 0.03 1.15 -5.89
CA PHE A 50 -0.45 1.42 -4.53
C PHE A 50 -0.89 0.12 -3.87
N ILE A 51 -0.09 -0.40 -2.94
CA ILE A 51 -0.41 -1.60 -2.17
C ILE A 51 -1.06 -1.15 -0.87
N HIS A 52 -2.29 -1.57 -0.60
CA HIS A 52 -3.04 -1.05 0.53
C HIS A 52 -3.71 -2.13 1.34
N GLY A 53 -3.72 -1.95 2.66
CA GLY A 53 -4.60 -2.71 3.52
C GLY A 53 -6.05 -2.22 3.47
N PRO A 54 -6.94 -2.66 4.37
CA PRO A 54 -8.36 -2.31 4.32
C PRO A 54 -8.61 -0.81 4.53
N ILE A 55 -9.10 -0.14 3.48
CA ILE A 55 -9.43 1.30 3.47
C ILE A 55 -10.79 1.51 2.80
N ASP A 56 -11.34 2.73 2.91
CA ASP A 56 -12.58 3.09 2.23
C ASP A 56 -12.43 3.01 0.70
N ALA A 57 -13.22 2.15 0.06
CA ALA A 57 -13.17 1.91 -1.38
C ALA A 57 -13.47 3.17 -2.21
N SER A 58 -14.22 4.14 -1.67
CA SER A 58 -14.48 5.42 -2.34
C SER A 58 -13.19 6.22 -2.57
N LEU A 59 -12.16 6.03 -1.74
CA LEU A 59 -10.86 6.69 -1.90
C LEU A 59 -10.04 6.14 -3.07
N LEU A 60 -10.38 4.94 -3.55
CA LEU A 60 -9.73 4.26 -4.68
C LEU A 60 -10.45 4.51 -6.02
N ALA A 61 -11.67 5.03 -5.97
CA ALA A 61 -12.45 5.30 -7.16
C ALA A 61 -11.73 6.30 -8.08
N GLY A 62 -11.58 5.93 -9.35
CA GLY A 62 -10.98 6.80 -10.37
C GLY A 62 -9.46 6.96 -10.31
N LYS A 63 -8.75 6.20 -9.46
CA LYS A 63 -7.28 6.19 -9.47
C LYS A 63 -6.77 5.59 -10.78
N GLN A 64 -5.81 6.26 -11.41
CA GLN A 64 -5.25 5.89 -12.71
C GLN A 64 -4.05 4.94 -12.60
N TYR A 65 -3.61 4.65 -11.38
CA TYR A 65 -2.55 3.70 -11.06
C TYR A 65 -3.12 2.39 -10.51
N ARG A 66 -2.30 1.33 -10.58
CA ARG A 66 -2.68 0.01 -10.09
C ARG A 66 -2.80 0.03 -8.57
N CYS A 67 -3.97 -0.33 -8.07
CA CYS A 67 -4.23 -0.51 -6.64
C CYS A 67 -4.31 -2.00 -6.31
N VAL A 68 -3.57 -2.45 -5.31
CA VAL A 68 -3.51 -3.85 -4.88
C VAL A 68 -3.94 -3.93 -3.42
N GLY A 69 -5.11 -4.52 -3.18
CA GLY A 69 -5.63 -4.74 -1.83
C GLY A 69 -4.99 -5.96 -1.17
N VAL A 70 -4.62 -5.82 0.10
CA VAL A 70 -4.10 -6.88 0.97
C VAL A 70 -4.81 -6.82 2.32
N GLU A 71 -4.75 -7.90 3.11
CA GLU A 71 -5.40 -7.95 4.43
C GLU A 71 -4.36 -7.90 5.55
N SER A 72 -3.38 -8.80 5.53
CA SER A 72 -2.36 -8.95 6.59
C SER A 72 -1.01 -8.30 6.24
N THR A 73 -0.14 -8.21 7.26
CA THR A 73 1.25 -7.77 7.11
C THR A 73 2.05 -8.73 6.23
N CYS A 74 1.77 -10.04 6.34
CA CYS A 74 2.36 -11.06 5.46
C CYS A 74 1.92 -10.88 4.00
N ASP A 75 0.63 -10.61 3.75
CA ASP A 75 0.13 -10.35 2.40
C ASP A 75 0.78 -9.10 1.81
N MET A 76 0.91 -8.04 2.61
CA MET A 76 1.57 -6.80 2.20
C MET A 76 3.04 -7.05 1.85
N LEU A 77 3.78 -7.80 2.67
CA LEU A 77 5.17 -8.17 2.39
C LEU A 77 5.27 -8.99 1.09
N ALA A 78 4.39 -9.97 0.90
CA ALA A 78 4.37 -10.79 -0.31
C ALA A 78 4.09 -9.95 -1.56
N ALA A 79 3.09 -9.06 -1.50
CA ALA A 79 2.75 -8.15 -2.60
C ALA A 79 3.91 -7.19 -2.93
N ILE A 80 4.58 -6.61 -1.93
CA ILE A 80 5.76 -5.76 -2.16
C ILE A 80 6.85 -6.58 -2.84
N THR A 81 7.15 -7.77 -2.30
CA THR A 81 8.26 -8.62 -2.76
C THR A 81 8.07 -9.08 -4.21
N GLN A 82 6.84 -9.41 -4.61
CA GLN A 82 6.49 -9.78 -5.99
C GLN A 82 6.72 -8.63 -6.98
N GLU A 83 6.62 -7.39 -6.52
CA GLU A 83 6.76 -6.19 -7.35
C GLU A 83 8.16 -5.60 -7.32
N LEU A 84 9.07 -6.13 -6.49
CA LEU A 84 10.44 -5.67 -6.41
C LEU A 84 11.17 -5.83 -7.74
N SER A 85 11.92 -4.81 -8.10
CA SER A 85 12.71 -4.73 -9.32
C SER A 85 13.90 -3.79 -9.11
N PRO A 86 14.98 -3.93 -9.90
CA PRO A 86 16.06 -2.97 -9.88
C PRO A 86 15.55 -1.55 -10.14
N ASN A 87 16.15 -0.55 -9.50
CA ASN A 87 15.83 0.86 -9.71
C ASN A 87 14.38 1.26 -9.38
N LEU A 88 13.74 0.65 -8.38
CA LEU A 88 12.46 1.14 -7.86
C LEU A 88 12.63 2.12 -6.69
N VAL A 89 11.54 2.82 -6.37
CA VAL A 89 11.37 3.55 -5.12
C VAL A 89 10.23 2.90 -4.33
N LEU A 90 10.51 2.54 -3.08
CA LEU A 90 9.50 2.01 -2.16
C LEU A 90 9.22 3.06 -1.07
N ILE A 91 7.96 3.46 -0.95
CA ILE A 91 7.49 4.38 0.09
C ILE A 91 6.55 3.61 1.02
N MET A 92 7.03 3.30 2.23
CA MET A 92 6.30 2.49 3.21
C MET A 92 5.42 3.38 4.10
N ALA A 93 4.26 3.82 3.61
CA ALA A 93 3.33 4.69 4.34
C ALA A 93 2.11 3.95 4.93
N ALA A 94 2.05 2.62 4.83
CA ALA A 94 1.10 1.77 5.55
C ALA A 94 1.38 1.74 7.05
N ALA A 95 0.41 1.23 7.82
CA ALA A 95 0.53 0.93 9.24
C ALA A 95 0.44 -0.59 9.48
N PRO A 96 1.49 -1.35 9.13
CA PRO A 96 1.54 -2.79 9.39
C PRO A 96 1.50 -3.06 10.90
N ALA A 97 0.94 -4.20 11.29
CA ALA A 97 1.01 -4.69 12.65
C ALA A 97 2.39 -5.28 12.91
N ASP A 98 2.98 -4.96 14.07
CA ASP A 98 4.29 -5.49 14.45
C ASP A 98 4.25 -6.95 14.92
N TYR A 99 3.06 -7.42 15.35
CA TYR A 99 2.83 -8.76 15.86
C TYR A 99 1.58 -9.37 15.23
N THR A 100 1.60 -10.68 15.05
CA THR A 100 0.46 -11.49 14.57
C THR A 100 0.15 -12.59 15.60
N PRO A 101 -1.12 -12.98 15.79
CA PRO A 101 -1.54 -14.03 16.75
C PRO A 101 -0.92 -15.41 16.53
#